data_AF-A0A3D4QYM5-F1
#
_entry.id   AF-A0A3D4QYM5-F1
#
_cell.length_a   1.000
_cell.length_b   1.000
_cell.length_c   1.000
_cell.angle_alpha   90.00
_cell.angle_beta   90.00
_cell.angle_gamma   90.00
#
_symmetry.space_group_name_H-M   'P 1'
#
loop_
_entity.id
_entity.type
_entity.pdbx_description
1 polymer ?
#
loop_
_entity_poly.entity_id
_entity_poly.type
_entity_poly.pdbx_seq_one_letter_code
_entity_poly.pdbx_strand_id
1 'polypeptide(L)'
;MSLAVCYFESLRPTKEQTIRKAATKEGESISGIIKTLSKRDFACEEDANIEIAKLKEKTLKKVKYHDITYSVRREVWRGRGRPSKTEDESSALGYKYFVDVISIVSEKKITYEIDRASCFVLWSNDTALHGEAICVSTKHRILLKKSFSNLNLLNLLTQSIWSLLSA
;
A
#
# COMPACT_ATOMS: atom_id res chain seq x y z
N MET A 1 4.22 7.98 -33.62
CA MET A 1 3.35 7.91 -32.42
C MET A 1 3.78 8.98 -31.43
N SER A 2 2.84 9.61 -30.71
CA SER A 2 3.13 10.71 -29.78
C SER A 2 2.72 10.36 -28.35
N LEU A 3 3.62 10.59 -27.38
CA LEU A 3 3.45 10.30 -25.96
C LEU A 3 3.48 11.61 -25.16
N ALA A 4 2.54 11.78 -24.23
CA ALA A 4 2.52 12.91 -23.31
C ALA A 4 2.31 12.45 -21.87
N VAL A 5 3.09 13.00 -20.94
CA VAL A 5 2.91 12.78 -19.49
C VAL A 5 2.32 14.05 -18.90
N CYS A 6 1.12 13.96 -18.33
CA CYS A 6 0.44 15.09 -17.70
C CYS A 6 0.39 14.89 -16.17
N TYR A 7 0.83 15.90 -15.42
CA TYR A 7 0.70 15.98 -13.96
C TYR A 7 -0.50 16.86 -13.58
N PHE A 8 -1.32 16.40 -12.63
CA PHE A 8 -2.49 17.14 -12.17
C PHE A 8 -2.36 17.53 -10.70
N GLU A 9 -1.99 18.79 -10.47
CA GLU A 9 -1.83 19.32 -9.12
C GLU A 9 -3.16 19.38 -8.34
N SER A 10 -4.28 19.60 -9.03
CA SER A 10 -5.61 19.59 -8.41
C SER A 10 -6.05 18.24 -7.86
N LEU A 11 -5.46 17.13 -8.33
CA LEU A 11 -5.75 15.78 -7.83
C LEU A 11 -4.87 15.39 -6.64
N ARG A 12 -3.74 16.07 -6.45
CA ARG A 12 -2.78 15.82 -5.38
C ARG A 12 -3.42 15.74 -3.98
N PRO A 13 -4.22 16.72 -3.51
CA PRO A 13 -4.79 16.66 -2.14
C PRO A 13 -5.71 15.46 -1.93
N THR A 14 -6.50 15.09 -2.95
CA THR A 14 -7.40 13.94 -2.89
C THR A 14 -6.61 12.62 -2.86
N LYS A 15 -5.54 12.52 -3.66
CA LYS A 15 -4.66 11.34 -3.68
C LYS A 15 -3.88 11.21 -2.38
N GLU A 16 -3.37 12.31 -1.86
CA GLU A 16 -2.67 12.37 -0.58
C GLU A 16 -3.54 11.87 0.57
N GLN A 17 -4.77 12.36 0.72
CA GLN A 17 -5.68 11.86 1.77
C GLN A 17 -5.95 10.36 1.63
N THR A 18 -6.15 9.88 0.40
CA THR A 18 -6.45 8.47 0.14
C THR A 18 -5.25 7.58 0.45
N ILE A 19 -4.06 7.98 0.03
CA ILE A 19 -2.81 7.24 0.23
C ILE A 19 -2.40 7.26 1.70
N ARG A 20 -2.52 8.39 2.39
CA ARG A 20 -2.27 8.46 3.84
C ARG A 20 -3.21 7.55 4.63
N LYS A 21 -4.51 7.51 4.29
CA LYS A 21 -5.46 6.57 4.89
C LYS A 21 -5.13 5.10 4.59
N ALA A 22 -4.59 4.81 3.41
CA ALA A 22 -4.13 3.46 3.08
C ALA A 22 -2.87 3.10 3.89
N ALA A 23 -1.93 4.03 4.03
CA ALA A 23 -0.73 3.86 4.84
C ALA A 23 -1.06 3.61 6.32
N THR A 24 -2.02 4.35 6.91
CA THR A 24 -2.42 4.11 8.31
C THR A 24 -3.03 2.72 8.51
N LYS A 25 -3.93 2.28 7.60
CA LYS A 25 -4.52 0.93 7.63
C LYS A 25 -3.47 -0.18 7.47
N GLU A 26 -2.49 0.05 6.61
CA GLU A 26 -1.36 -0.86 6.44
C GLU A 26 -0.54 -0.96 7.74
N GLY A 27 -0.26 0.18 8.39
CA GLY A 27 0.44 0.24 9.67
C GLY A 27 -0.30 -0.46 10.81
N GLU A 28 -1.63 -0.29 10.90
CA GLU A 28 -2.47 -1.00 11.87
C GLU A 28 -2.39 -2.52 11.67
N SER A 29 -2.47 -2.98 10.42
CA SER A 29 -2.36 -4.39 10.07
C SER A 29 -0.99 -4.97 10.45
N ILE A 30 0.09 -4.25 10.16
CA ILE A 30 1.45 -4.63 10.54
C ILE A 30 1.58 -4.68 12.08
N SER A 31 1.05 -3.68 12.78
CA SER A 31 1.11 -3.62 14.25
C SER A 31 0.44 -4.82 14.93
N GLY A 32 -0.67 -5.33 14.35
CA GLY A 32 -1.33 -6.54 14.83
C GLY A 32 -0.45 -7.79 14.68
N ILE A 33 0.26 -7.89 13.56
CA ILE A 33 1.23 -8.97 13.32
C ILE A 33 2.40 -8.87 14.29
N ILE A 34 2.98 -7.68 14.46
CA ILE A 34 4.10 -7.42 15.40
C ILE A 34 3.71 -7.87 16.81
N LYS A 35 2.55 -7.46 17.31
CA LYS A 35 2.05 -7.84 18.66
C LYS A 35 1.86 -9.34 18.84
N THR A 36 1.56 -10.06 17.76
CA THR A 36 1.37 -11.51 17.78
C THR A 36 2.71 -12.22 17.80
N LEU A 37 3.67 -11.76 16.99
CA LEU A 37 5.01 -12.33 16.89
C LEU A 37 5.85 -12.04 18.14
N SER A 38 5.73 -10.85 18.72
CA SER A 38 6.50 -10.47 19.92
C SER A 38 6.17 -11.31 21.15
N LYS A 39 4.98 -11.94 21.18
CA LYS A 39 4.54 -12.82 22.28
C LYS A 39 5.00 -14.26 22.09
N ARG A 40 5.37 -14.65 20.88
CA ARG A 40 5.72 -16.03 20.55
C ARG A 40 7.20 -16.26 20.80
N ASP A 41 7.51 -17.20 21.68
CA ASP A 41 8.85 -17.71 21.87
C ASP A 41 9.14 -18.88 20.92
N PHE A 42 10.37 -18.93 20.45
CA PHE A 42 10.91 -20.00 19.62
C PHE A 42 11.98 -20.76 20.40
N ALA A 43 12.03 -22.08 20.18
CA ALA A 43 12.98 -22.97 20.86
C ALA A 43 14.41 -22.81 20.32
N CYS A 44 14.57 -22.47 19.04
CA CYS A 44 15.86 -22.23 18.40
C CYS A 44 15.82 -21.00 17.47
N GLU A 45 17.01 -20.59 17.03
CA GLU A 45 17.19 -19.44 16.14
C GLU A 45 16.73 -19.77 14.71
N GLU A 46 16.93 -20.99 14.27
CA GLU A 46 16.54 -21.48 12.95
C GLU A 46 15.02 -21.41 12.75
N ASP A 47 14.24 -21.81 13.76
CA ASP A 47 12.78 -21.74 13.72
C ASP A 47 12.29 -20.29 13.62
N ALA A 48 12.93 -19.38 14.36
CA ALA A 48 12.65 -17.95 14.29
C ALA A 48 12.95 -17.40 12.87
N ASN A 49 14.06 -17.81 12.27
CA ASN A 49 14.45 -17.42 10.91
C ASN A 49 13.51 -17.98 9.83
N ILE A 50 13.04 -19.23 9.98
CA ILE A 50 12.04 -19.82 9.09
C ILE A 50 10.73 -19.03 9.16
N GLU A 51 10.31 -18.59 10.34
CA GLU A 51 9.11 -17.78 10.48
C GLU A 51 9.29 -16.40 9.85
N ILE A 52 10.45 -15.76 10.01
CA ILE A 52 10.79 -14.51 9.31
C ILE A 52 10.70 -14.69 7.79
N ALA A 53 11.21 -15.80 7.25
CA ALA A 53 11.11 -16.10 5.82
C ALA A 53 9.65 -16.21 5.35
N LYS A 54 8.80 -16.94 6.09
CA LYS A 54 7.37 -17.04 5.80
C LYS A 54 6.66 -15.68 5.83
N LEU A 55 7.03 -14.81 6.79
CA LEU A 55 6.46 -13.47 6.93
C LEU A 55 6.85 -12.57 5.75
N LYS A 56 8.11 -12.65 5.29
CA LYS A 56 8.58 -11.94 4.10
C LYS A 56 7.80 -12.35 2.86
N GLU A 57 7.56 -13.65 2.67
CA GLU A 57 6.89 -14.16 1.47
C GLU A 57 5.38 -13.89 1.44
N LYS A 58 4.68 -14.11 2.56
CA LYS A 58 3.20 -14.11 2.57
C LYS A 58 2.61 -12.75 2.92
N THR A 59 3.04 -12.20 4.05
CA THR A 59 2.31 -11.11 4.71
C THR A 59 2.91 -9.75 4.35
N LEU A 60 4.23 -9.68 4.21
CA LEU A 60 4.95 -8.42 4.10
C LEU A 60 5.41 -8.10 2.67
N LYS A 61 5.25 -9.03 1.71
CA LYS A 61 5.37 -8.77 0.27
C LYS A 61 4.43 -7.68 -0.25
N LYS A 62 3.32 -7.44 0.45
CA LYS A 62 2.28 -6.48 0.04
C LYS A 62 2.46 -5.08 0.64
N VAL A 63 3.48 -4.88 1.47
CA VAL A 63 3.73 -3.61 2.18
C VAL A 63 4.30 -2.60 1.20
N LYS A 64 3.62 -1.48 1.01
CA LYS A 64 4.00 -0.45 0.04
C LYS A 64 4.59 0.79 0.68
N TYR A 65 4.14 1.14 1.88
CA TYR A 65 4.43 2.43 2.49
C TYR A 65 5.42 2.35 3.65
N HIS A 66 5.65 1.15 4.19
CA HIS A 66 6.55 0.93 5.32
C HIS A 66 7.86 0.28 4.88
N ASP A 67 8.92 0.57 5.63
CA ASP A 67 10.18 -0.16 5.64
C ASP A 67 10.17 -1.09 6.84
N ILE A 68 10.45 -2.37 6.61
CA ILE A 68 10.36 -3.41 7.65
C ILE A 68 11.73 -4.02 7.87
N THR A 69 12.16 -4.00 9.12
CA THR A 69 13.39 -4.64 9.59
C THR A 69 13.03 -5.78 10.54
N TYR A 70 13.75 -6.89 10.42
CA TYR A 70 13.57 -8.07 11.26
C TYR A 70 14.84 -8.31 12.05
N SER A 71 14.71 -8.62 13.32
CA SER A 71 15.80 -9.04 14.18
C SER A 71 15.37 -10.18 15.08
N VAL A 72 16.29 -11.08 15.42
CA VAL A 72 16.05 -12.13 16.39
C VAL A 72 16.71 -11.72 17.70
N ARG A 73 15.92 -11.63 18.78
CA ARG A 73 16.42 -11.37 20.13
C ARG A 73 16.55 -12.69 20.88
N ARG A 74 17.71 -12.89 21.51
CA ARG A 74 17.97 -14.03 22.39
C ARG A 74 17.85 -13.56 23.84
N GLU A 75 17.02 -14.25 24.63
CA GLU A 75 16.89 -14.01 26.06
C GLU A 75 17.31 -15.24 26.85
N VAL A 76 18.08 -15.02 27.91
CA VAL A 76 18.51 -16.08 28.83
C VAL A 76 17.36 -16.42 29.76
N TRP A 77 16.94 -17.69 29.75
CA TRP A 77 15.94 -18.17 30.70
C TRP A 77 16.61 -18.57 32.01
N ARG A 78 16.29 -17.83 33.07
CA ARG A 78 16.71 -18.13 34.45
C ARG A 78 15.59 -18.89 35.17
N GLY A 79 15.98 -19.88 35.98
CA GLY A 79 15.06 -20.66 36.80
C GLY A 79 14.34 -19.82 37.85
N ARG A 80 13.24 -20.35 38.41
CA ARG A 80 12.54 -19.70 39.53
C ARG A 80 13.43 -19.76 40.77
N GLY A 81 13.80 -18.61 41.32
CA GLY A 81 14.62 -18.50 42.53
C GLY A 81 15.15 -17.09 42.77
N ARG A 82 15.77 -16.87 43.93
CA ARG A 82 16.43 -15.60 44.26
C ARG A 82 17.70 -15.47 43.39
N PRO A 83 17.92 -14.35 42.68
CA PRO A 83 19.17 -14.15 41.94
C PRO A 83 20.35 -14.20 42.92
N SER A 84 21.34 -15.05 42.65
CA SER A 84 22.60 -15.10 43.39
C SER A 84 23.36 -13.78 43.19
N LYS A 85 24.10 -13.34 44.22
CA LYS A 85 24.92 -12.11 44.14
C LYS A 85 26.11 -12.23 43.18
N THR A 86 26.47 -13.44 42.79
CA THR A 86 27.48 -13.74 41.79
C THR A 86 26.76 -14.03 40.47
N GLU A 87 27.03 -13.22 39.45
CA GLU A 87 26.61 -13.46 38.07
C GLU A 87 27.48 -14.57 37.46
N ASP A 88 27.30 -15.80 37.94
CA ASP A 88 27.90 -16.94 37.27
C ASP A 88 26.99 -17.30 36.08
N GLU A 89 27.53 -17.14 34.85
CA GLU A 89 26.89 -17.54 33.58
C GLU A 89 26.43 -19.01 33.57
N SER A 90 26.90 -19.81 34.52
CA SER A 90 26.56 -21.22 34.74
C SER A 90 25.12 -21.50 35.20
N SER A 91 24.30 -20.47 35.46
CA SER A 91 22.90 -20.61 35.92
C SER A 91 21.84 -20.53 34.80
N ALA A 92 22.26 -20.38 33.55
CA ALA A 92 21.34 -20.36 32.40
C ALA A 92 20.73 -21.76 32.16
N LEU A 93 19.42 -21.92 32.37
CA LEU A 93 18.71 -23.17 32.10
C LEU A 93 18.42 -23.37 30.61
N GLY A 94 18.51 -22.30 29.81
CA GLY A 94 18.31 -22.33 28.38
C GLY A 94 18.16 -20.94 27.77
N TYR A 95 17.95 -20.91 26.46
CA TYR A 95 17.72 -19.69 25.69
C TYR A 95 16.31 -19.68 25.11
N LYS A 96 15.70 -18.50 25.07
CA LYS A 96 14.47 -18.26 24.32
C LYS A 96 14.77 -17.28 23.20
N TYR A 97 14.20 -17.54 22.04
CA TYR A 97 14.35 -16.68 20.87
C TYR A 97 13.04 -15.97 20.58
N PHE A 98 13.11 -14.67 20.32
CA PHE A 98 11.98 -13.83 19.96
C PHE A 98 12.25 -13.17 18.62
N VAL A 99 11.20 -12.99 17.82
CA VAL A 99 11.27 -12.25 16.56
C VAL A 99 10.79 -10.83 16.81
N ASP A 100 11.71 -9.88 16.72
CA ASP A 100 11.42 -8.47 16.76
C ASP A 100 11.25 -7.94 15.32
N VAL A 101 10.15 -7.21 15.10
CA VAL A 101 9.82 -6.62 13.80
C VAL A 101 9.61 -5.14 14.00
N ILE A 102 10.40 -4.33 13.30
CA ILE A 102 10.35 -2.87 13.34
C ILE A 102 9.77 -2.38 12.02
N SER A 103 8.67 -1.63 12.08
CA SER A 103 8.05 -0.98 10.93
C SER A 103 8.23 0.53 11.00
N ILE A 104 8.89 1.12 10.00
CA ILE A 104 9.09 2.56 9.89
C ILE A 104 8.28 3.07 8.71
N VAL A 105 7.48 4.11 8.92
CA VAL A 105 6.74 4.77 7.83
C VAL A 105 7.74 5.51 6.94
N SER A 106 7.68 5.23 5.64
CA SER A 106 8.60 5.82 4.67
C SER A 106 7.92 6.93 3.89
N GLU A 107 8.14 8.18 4.29
CA GLU A 107 7.52 9.34 3.64
C GLU A 107 7.88 9.46 2.15
N LYS A 108 9.08 8.98 1.80
CA LYS A 108 9.54 8.91 0.41
C LYS A 108 8.65 7.99 -0.44
N LYS A 109 8.26 6.82 0.08
CA LYS A 109 7.38 5.89 -0.63
C LYS A 109 5.96 6.45 -0.76
N ILE A 110 5.48 7.13 0.27
CA ILE A 110 4.18 7.80 0.26
C ILE A 110 4.17 8.90 -0.80
N THR A 111 5.17 9.78 -0.80
CA THR A 111 5.28 10.88 -1.77
C THR A 111 5.42 10.36 -3.19
N TYR A 112 6.25 9.34 -3.40
CA TYR A 112 6.40 8.68 -4.70
C TYR A 112 5.07 8.13 -5.24
N GLU A 113 4.28 7.45 -4.40
CA GLU A 113 2.97 6.94 -4.83
C GLU A 113 1.94 8.06 -5.03
N ILE A 114 2.02 9.18 -4.29
CA ILE A 114 1.19 10.36 -4.52
C ILE A 114 1.49 10.95 -5.90
N ASP A 115 2.77 11.16 -6.21
CA ASP A 115 3.20 11.72 -7.49
C ASP A 115 2.81 10.80 -8.64
N ARG A 116 3.07 9.49 -8.48
CA ARG A 116 2.66 8.47 -9.44
C ARG A 116 1.15 8.46 -9.67
N ALA A 117 0.34 8.56 -8.61
CA ALA A 117 -1.12 8.59 -8.72
C ALA A 117 -1.68 9.90 -9.27
N SER A 118 -0.88 10.96 -9.27
CA SER A 118 -1.20 12.29 -9.82
C SER A 118 -0.72 12.45 -11.27
N CYS A 119 0.10 11.50 -11.75
CA CYS A 119 0.60 11.42 -13.12
C CYS A 119 -0.28 10.54 -14.00
N PHE A 120 -0.50 10.98 -15.24
CA PHE A 120 -1.18 10.22 -16.28
C PHE A 120 -0.33 10.18 -17.53
N VAL A 121 -0.29 9.01 -18.17
CA VAL A 121 0.34 8.83 -19.47
C VAL A 121 -0.75 8.81 -20.52
N LEU A 122 -0.67 9.75 -21.47
CA LEU A 122 -1.55 9.85 -22.61
C LEU A 122 -0.81 9.41 -23.87
N TRP A 123 -1.48 8.60 -24.67
CA TRP A 123 -0.95 8.09 -25.93
C TRP A 123 -1.89 8.42 -27.07
N SER A 124 -1.34 8.95 -28.16
CA SER A 124 -2.06 9.23 -29.40
C SER A 124 -1.37 8.58 -30.60
N ASN A 125 -2.19 8.03 -31.49
CA ASN A 125 -1.74 7.52 -32.80
C ASN A 125 -1.45 8.66 -33.78
N ASP A 126 -2.00 9.84 -33.53
CA ASP A 126 -1.76 11.02 -34.34
C ASP A 126 -0.41 11.64 -33.99
N THR A 127 0.47 11.73 -34.98
CA THR A 127 1.82 12.29 -34.86
C THR A 127 1.87 13.81 -34.98
N ALA A 128 0.80 14.44 -35.45
CA ALA A 128 0.73 15.90 -35.56
C ALA A 128 0.34 16.57 -34.23
N LEU A 129 -0.19 15.80 -33.27
CA LEU A 129 -0.61 16.34 -31.98
C LEU A 129 0.56 16.45 -31.00
N HIS A 130 0.85 17.69 -30.60
CA HIS A 130 1.71 17.98 -29.45
C HIS A 130 1.03 17.65 -28.11
N GLY A 131 1.83 17.46 -27.06
CA GLY A 131 1.37 16.96 -25.77
C GLY A 131 0.23 17.76 -25.14
N GLU A 132 0.24 19.09 -25.29
CA GLU A 132 -0.85 19.95 -24.80
C GLU A 132 -2.18 19.69 -25.53
N ALA A 133 -2.14 19.53 -26.85
CA ALA A 133 -3.31 19.22 -27.66
C ALA A 133 -3.87 17.82 -27.35
N ILE A 134 -3.00 16.85 -27.04
CA ILE A 134 -3.40 15.52 -26.55
C ILE A 134 -4.11 15.66 -25.19
N CYS A 135 -3.59 16.50 -24.29
CA CYS A 135 -4.16 16.66 -22.96
C CYS A 135 -5.52 17.39 -23.00
N VAL A 136 -5.70 18.41 -23.87
CA VAL A 136 -6.97 19.12 -24.08
C VAL A 136 -8.03 18.23 -24.75
N SER A 137 -7.68 17.54 -25.83
CA SER A 137 -8.61 16.64 -26.54
C SER A 137 -9.09 15.50 -25.64
N THR A 138 -8.21 14.96 -24.79
CA THR A 138 -8.58 13.91 -23.83
C THR A 138 -9.52 14.44 -22.75
N LYS A 139 -9.27 15.66 -22.21
CA LYS A 139 -10.20 16.31 -21.27
C LYS A 139 -11.59 16.49 -21.88
N HIS A 140 -11.66 16.98 -23.12
CA HIS A 140 -12.93 17.18 -23.82
C HIS A 140 -13.68 15.85 -24.02
N ARG A 141 -12.98 14.79 -24.43
CA ARG A 141 -13.55 13.44 -24.58
C ARG A 141 -14.09 12.89 -23.26
N ILE A 142 -13.41 13.14 -22.14
CA ILE A 142 -13.87 12.72 -20.80
C ILE A 142 -15.14 13.48 -20.40
N LEU A 143 -15.18 14.80 -20.63
CA LEU A 143 -16.35 15.62 -20.33
C LEU A 143 -17.58 15.18 -21.13
N LEU A 144 -17.42 14.94 -22.43
CA LEU A 144 -18.47 14.40 -23.28
C LEU A 144 -18.97 13.05 -22.75
N LYS A 145 -18.07 12.12 -22.40
CA LYS A 145 -18.48 10.82 -21.85
C LYS A 145 -19.25 10.96 -20.53
N LYS A 146 -18.86 11.89 -19.65
CA LYS A 146 -19.59 12.16 -18.41
C LYS A 146 -20.96 12.78 -18.66
N SER A 147 -21.07 13.71 -19.61
CA SER A 147 -22.38 14.26 -19.97
C SER A 147 -23.28 13.18 -20.56
N PHE A 148 -22.76 12.31 -21.43
CA PHE A 148 -23.50 11.17 -21.97
C PHE A 148 -23.87 10.11 -20.92
N SER A 149 -23.00 9.82 -19.92
CA SER A 149 -23.36 8.90 -18.84
C SER A 149 -24.47 9.46 -17.95
N ASN A 150 -24.45 10.76 -17.70
CA ASN A 150 -25.51 11.43 -16.95
C ASN A 150 -26.82 11.52 -17.76
N LEU A 151 -26.73 11.58 -19.10
CA LEU A 151 -27.86 11.51 -20.02
C LEU A 151 -28.41 10.08 -20.22
N ASN A 152 -27.66 9.03 -19.87
CA ASN A 152 -28.20 7.65 -19.86
C ASN A 152 -29.18 7.38 -18.71
N LEU A 153 -29.42 8.36 -17.82
CA LEU A 153 -30.59 8.40 -16.92
C LEU A 153 -31.86 8.89 -17.65
N LEU A 154 -31.76 9.18 -18.94
CA LEU A 154 -32.82 9.65 -19.82
C LEU A 154 -33.19 8.57 -20.85
N ASN A 155 -33.46 7.35 -20.35
CA ASN A 155 -34.32 6.36 -21.01
C ASN A 155 -35.76 6.87 -21.25
N LEU A 156 -36.03 8.16 -21.02
CA LEU A 156 -37.32 8.82 -21.22
C LEU A 156 -37.48 9.47 -22.60
N LEU A 157 -36.41 9.68 -23.39
CA LEU A 157 -36.53 10.29 -24.73
C LEU A 157 -36.54 9.26 -25.88
N THR A 158 -36.09 8.03 -25.65
CA THR A 158 -36.15 6.96 -26.67
C THR A 158 -37.54 6.33 -26.78
N GLN A 159 -38.41 6.46 -25.78
CA GLN A 159 -39.83 6.07 -25.89
C GLN A 159 -40.71 7.13 -26.57
N SER A 160 -40.37 8.41 -26.50
CA SER A 160 -41.17 9.50 -27.08
C SER A 160 -40.90 9.71 -28.58
N ILE A 161 -39.71 9.35 -29.07
CA ILE A 161 -39.36 9.50 -30.50
C ILE A 161 -39.88 8.30 -31.32
N TRP A 162 -40.01 7.11 -30.72
CA TRP A 162 -40.52 5.92 -31.43
C TRP A 162 -42.05 5.90 -31.57
N SER A 163 -42.79 6.56 -30.68
CA SER A 163 -44.25 6.71 -30.78
C SER A 163 -44.70 7.79 -31.78
N LEU A 164 -43.85 8.77 -32.10
CA LEU A 164 -44.12 9.81 -33.11
C LEU A 164 -43.77 9.39 -34.55
N LEU A 165 -43.04 8.28 -34.72
CA LEU A 165 -42.71 7.70 -36.03
C LEU A 165 -43.56 6.46 -36.39
N SER A 166 -44.52 6.10 -35.52
CA SER A 166 -45.41 4.94 -35.70
C SER A 166 -46.90 5.33 -35.74
N ALA A 167 -47.22 6.62 -35.97
CA ALA A 167 -48.58 7.14 -36.13
C ALA A 167 -48.76 7.76 -37.52
#